data_AF-A0A554A093-F1
#
_entry.id   AF-A0A554A093-F1
#
_cell.length_a   1.000
_cell.length_b   1.000
_cell.length_c   1.000
_cell.angle_alpha   90.00
_cell.angle_beta   90.00
_cell.angle_gamma   90.00
#
_symmetry.space_group_name_H-M   'P 1'
#
loop_
_entity.id
_entity.type
_entity.pdbx_description
1 polymer ?
#
loop_
_entity_poly.entity_id
_entity_poly.type
_entity_poly.pdbx_seq_one_letter_code
_entity_poly.pdbx_strand_id
1 'polypeptide(L)'
;MALTDDELVIKYIKYATARNVMSRKIRVNGSDRMIQISNMIGADIHDLKKELHYKNITIVKAEANASIFYGYTVYKNGWRSEHQMMKSIIQTDVDQIIKEAAAAVDKKLKKK
;
A
#
# COMPACT_ATOMS: atom_id res chain seq x y z
N MET A 1 13.80 4.13 14.32
CA MET A 1 13.45 5.48 13.82
C MET A 1 11.98 5.46 13.45
N ALA A 2 11.19 6.41 13.95
CA ALA A 2 9.81 6.59 13.50
C ALA A 2 9.82 7.14 12.07
N LEU A 3 8.91 6.67 11.22
CA LEU A 3 8.77 7.20 9.86
C LEU A 3 8.33 8.67 9.93
N THR A 4 8.84 9.49 9.03
CA THR A 4 8.25 10.81 8.78
C THR A 4 6.82 10.62 8.23
N ASP A 5 5.97 11.66 8.38
CA ASP A 5 4.59 11.60 7.87
C ASP A 5 4.56 11.31 6.35
N ASP A 6 5.52 11.87 5.62
CA ASP A 6 5.62 11.70 4.17
C ASP A 6 6.02 10.26 3.79
N GLU A 7 7.00 9.69 4.49
CA GLU A 7 7.39 8.28 4.29
C GLU A 7 6.27 7.32 4.68
N LEU A 8 5.55 7.61 5.76
CA LEU A 8 4.41 6.82 6.21
C LEU A 8 3.30 6.81 5.15
N VAL A 9 2.94 7.98 4.62
CA VAL A 9 1.94 8.15 3.57
C VAL A 9 2.34 7.41 2.30
N ILE A 10 3.58 7.62 1.83
CA ILE A 10 4.09 6.95 0.63
C ILE A 10 4.07 5.43 0.81
N LYS A 11 4.55 4.95 1.95
CA LYS A 11 4.59 3.52 2.26
C LYS A 11 3.18 2.92 2.28
N TYR A 12 2.23 3.56 2.96
CA TYR A 12 0.83 3.12 2.97
C TYR A 12 0.24 3.05 1.56
N ILE A 13 0.42 4.10 0.76
CA ILE A 13 -0.11 4.18 -0.60
C ILE A 13 0.44 3.03 -1.46
N LYS A 14 1.76 2.78 -1.42
CA LYS A 14 2.39 1.69 -2.18
C LYS A 14 1.85 0.32 -1.76
N TYR A 15 1.76 0.06 -0.46
CA TYR A 15 1.26 -1.22 0.06
C TYR A 15 -0.24 -1.43 -0.24
N ALA A 16 -1.08 -0.41 -0.04
CA ALA A 16 -2.50 -0.47 -0.37
C ALA A 16 -2.73 -0.76 -1.86
N THR A 17 -1.91 -0.16 -2.72
CA THR A 17 -1.95 -0.41 -4.17
C THR A 17 -1.51 -1.84 -4.49
N ALA A 18 -0.41 -2.32 -3.89
CA ALA A 18 0.06 -3.69 -4.05
C ALA A 18 -1.00 -4.72 -3.65
N ARG A 19 -1.67 -4.53 -2.51
CA ARG A 19 -2.77 -5.40 -2.09
C ARG A 19 -3.93 -5.39 -3.06
N ASN A 20 -4.29 -4.23 -3.64
CA ASN A 20 -5.35 -4.14 -4.64
C ASN A 20 -4.98 -4.89 -5.94
N VAL A 21 -3.74 -4.72 -6.43
CA VAL A 21 -3.23 -5.45 -7.59
C VAL A 21 -3.26 -6.96 -7.33
N MET A 22 -2.78 -7.40 -6.17
CA MET A 22 -2.81 -8.81 -5.77
C MET A 22 -4.24 -9.34 -5.66
N SER A 23 -5.15 -8.59 -5.03
CA SER A 23 -6.55 -8.98 -4.88
C SER A 23 -7.23 -9.19 -6.24
N ARG A 24 -6.92 -8.34 -7.23
CA ARG A 24 -7.41 -8.51 -8.61
C ARG A 24 -6.86 -9.80 -9.24
N LYS A 25 -5.56 -10.06 -9.11
CA LYS A 25 -4.94 -11.28 -9.65
C LYS A 25 -5.50 -12.55 -8.98
N ILE A 26 -5.75 -12.51 -7.68
CA ILE A 26 -6.33 -13.62 -6.90
C ILE A 26 -7.76 -13.95 -7.38
N ARG A 27 -8.58 -12.93 -7.69
CA ARG A 27 -9.94 -13.17 -8.21
C ARG A 27 -9.96 -13.91 -9.55
N VAL A 28 -8.91 -13.74 -10.37
CA VAL A 28 -8.82 -14.39 -11.67
C VAL A 28 -8.26 -15.80 -11.54
N ASN A 29 -7.07 -15.94 -10.93
CA ASN A 29 -6.34 -17.22 -10.83
C ASN A 29 -5.62 -17.32 -9.48
N GLY A 30 -6.38 -17.27 -8.38
CA GLY A 30 -5.82 -17.29 -7.03
C GLY A 30 -5.20 -18.64 -6.67
N SER A 31 -3.95 -18.60 -6.18
CA SER A 31 -3.30 -19.72 -5.49
C SER A 31 -3.15 -19.41 -4.01
N ASP A 32 -3.03 -20.44 -3.17
CA ASP A 32 -2.77 -20.29 -1.73
C ASP A 32 -1.53 -19.42 -1.47
N ARG A 33 -0.50 -19.57 -2.30
CA ARG A 33 0.70 -18.73 -2.25
C ARG A 33 0.37 -17.25 -2.46
N MET A 34 -0.47 -16.92 -3.45
CA MET A 34 -0.88 -15.54 -3.69
C MET A 34 -1.73 -14.97 -2.56
N ILE A 35 -2.61 -15.79 -1.96
CA ILE A 35 -3.40 -15.40 -0.79
C ILE A 35 -2.47 -15.09 0.39
N GLN A 36 -1.45 -15.92 0.65
CA GLN A 36 -0.46 -15.68 1.70
C GLN A 36 0.33 -14.39 1.48
N ILE A 37 0.76 -14.11 0.24
CA ILE A 37 1.41 -12.85 -0.13
C ILE A 37 0.47 -11.66 0.15
N SER A 38 -0.78 -11.74 -0.28
CA SER A 38 -1.75 -10.65 -0.07
C SER A 38 -2.08 -10.44 1.41
N ASN A 39 -2.10 -11.51 2.21
CA ASN A 39 -2.32 -11.42 3.66
C ASN A 39 -1.14 -10.78 4.37
N MET A 40 0.09 -11.08 3.96
CA MET A 40 1.30 -10.45 4.49
C MET A 40 1.27 -8.93 4.25
N ILE A 41 1.04 -8.51 3.00
CA ILE A 41 0.87 -7.08 2.67
C ILE A 41 -0.30 -6.48 3.45
N GLY A 42 -1.38 -7.24 3.66
CA GLY A 42 -2.54 -6.83 4.42
C GLY A 42 -2.26 -6.53 5.90
N ALA A 43 -1.37 -7.30 6.53
CA ALA A 43 -0.93 -7.06 7.90
C ALA A 43 -0.13 -5.75 8.00
N ASP A 44 0.82 -5.52 7.09
CA ASP A 44 1.62 -4.29 7.06
C ASP A 44 0.73 -3.04 6.86
N ILE A 45 -0.28 -3.13 5.99
CA ILE A 45 -1.27 -2.04 5.79
C ILE A 45 -2.00 -1.71 7.08
N HIS A 46 -2.40 -2.74 7.85
CA HIS A 46 -3.16 -2.54 9.07
C HIS A 46 -2.35 -1.75 10.11
N ASP A 47 -1.06 -2.04 10.24
CA ASP A 47 -0.18 -1.32 11.16
C ASP A 47 0.07 0.12 10.70
N LEU A 48 0.31 0.34 9.39
CA LEU A 48 0.44 1.69 8.81
C LEU A 48 -0.84 2.51 8.99
N LYS A 49 -2.02 1.87 8.86
CA LYS A 49 -3.31 2.55 9.04
C LYS A 49 -3.52 3.04 10.48
N LYS A 50 -3.07 2.28 11.48
CA LYS A 50 -3.10 2.72 12.88
C LYS A 50 -2.25 3.96 13.09
N GLU A 51 -1.05 3.99 12.50
CA GLU A 51 -0.14 5.13 12.63
C GLU A 51 -0.67 6.38 11.93
N LEU A 52 -1.25 6.23 10.72
CA LEU A 52 -1.92 7.33 10.01
C LEU A 52 -3.10 7.89 10.81
N HIS A 53 -3.90 7.02 11.42
CA HIS A 53 -5.02 7.43 12.26
C HIS A 53 -4.55 8.22 13.49
N TYR A 54 -3.52 7.73 14.18
CA TYR A 54 -2.92 8.43 15.33
C TYR A 54 -2.38 9.83 14.94
N LYS A 55 -1.84 9.97 13.72
CA LYS A 55 -1.33 11.24 13.19
C LYS A 55 -2.40 12.12 12.51
N ASN A 56 -3.68 11.74 12.56
CA ASN A 56 -4.78 12.45 11.89
C ASN A 56 -4.57 12.66 10.38
N ILE A 57 -4.03 11.64 9.70
CA ILE A 57 -3.80 11.64 8.25
C ILE A 57 -4.84 10.77 7.57
N THR A 58 -5.58 11.34 6.62
CA THR A 58 -6.54 10.64 5.78
C THR A 58 -6.05 10.63 4.33
N ILE A 59 -6.17 9.50 3.64
CA ILE A 59 -5.69 9.35 2.27
C ILE A 59 -6.86 8.89 1.40
N VAL A 60 -7.14 9.66 0.36
CA VAL A 60 -8.19 9.38 -0.62
C VAL A 60 -7.54 9.14 -1.97
N LYS A 61 -7.99 8.11 -2.68
CA LYS A 61 -7.50 7.83 -4.03
C LYS A 61 -8.03 8.89 -4.98
N ALA A 62 -7.14 9.54 -5.74
CA ALA A 62 -7.54 10.42 -6.82
C ALA A 62 -7.91 9.59 -8.06
N GLU A 63 -8.76 10.14 -8.93
CA GLU A 63 -9.06 9.51 -10.21
C GLU A 63 -7.77 9.29 -11.03
N ALA A 64 -7.68 8.13 -11.68
CA ALA A 64 -6.46 7.74 -12.38
C ALA A 64 -6.33 8.54 -13.68
N ASN A 65 -5.33 9.43 -13.75
CA ASN A 65 -5.04 10.19 -14.97
C ASN A 65 -4.18 9.41 -16.00
N ALA A 66 -3.59 8.27 -15.62
CA ALA A 66 -2.81 7.40 -16.52
C ALA A 66 -2.66 5.97 -15.95
N SER A 67 -2.46 4.97 -16.80
CA SER A 67 -2.31 3.55 -16.43
C SER A 67 -1.04 3.20 -15.65
N ILE A 68 -0.05 4.12 -15.61
CA ILE A 68 1.27 3.91 -14.98
C ILE A 68 1.35 4.60 -13.60
N PHE A 69 0.47 5.57 -13.35
CA PHE A 69 0.51 6.44 -12.17
C PHE A 69 -0.74 6.26 -11.31
N TYR A 70 -0.53 6.15 -10.00
CA TYR A 70 -1.62 6.17 -9.02
C TYR A 70 -1.55 7.47 -8.22
N GLY A 71 -2.57 8.34 -8.39
CA GLY A 71 -2.69 9.60 -7.66
C GLY A 71 -3.49 9.45 -6.36
N TYR A 72 -3.11 10.21 -5.35
CA TYR A 72 -3.75 10.26 -4.04
C TYR A 72 -3.81 11.68 -3.50
N THR A 73 -4.92 12.02 -2.87
CA THR A 73 -5.10 13.23 -2.08
C THR A 73 -4.94 12.88 -0.60
N VAL A 74 -4.02 13.56 0.06
CA VAL A 74 -3.71 13.38 1.48
C VAL A 74 -4.26 14.57 2.23
N TYR A 75 -4.97 14.31 3.32
CA TYR A 75 -5.55 15.29 4.22
C TYR A 75 -4.91 15.15 5.58
N LYS A 76 -4.28 16.21 6.10
CA LYS A 76 -3.69 16.22 7.43
C LYS A 76 -4.41 17.22 8.33
N ASN A 77 -4.86 16.80 9.51
CA ASN A 77 -5.61 17.67 10.44
C ASN A 77 -6.94 18.20 9.86
N GLY A 78 -7.64 17.39 9.05
CA GLY A 78 -9.00 17.69 8.56
C GLY A 78 -9.10 17.86 7.04
N TRP A 79 -10.31 18.17 6.55
CA TRP A 79 -10.69 18.07 5.14
C TRP A 79 -10.52 19.36 4.31
N ARG A 80 -10.00 20.43 4.91
CA ARG A 80 -9.85 21.75 4.25
C ARG A 80 -8.76 21.72 3.17
N SER A 81 -8.88 22.58 2.15
CA SER A 81 -7.93 22.65 1.01
C SER A 81 -6.50 22.96 1.42
N GLU A 82 -6.31 23.78 2.46
CA GLU A 82 -5.00 24.11 3.05
C GLU A 82 -4.26 22.90 3.65
N HIS A 83 -5.00 21.82 3.93
CA HIS A 83 -4.49 20.57 4.48
C HIS A 83 -4.33 19.46 3.43
N GLN A 84 -4.57 19.79 2.15
CA GLN A 84 -4.51 18.85 1.04
C GLN A 84 -3.11 18.81 0.44
N MET A 85 -2.60 17.60 0.22
CA MET A 85 -1.38 17.36 -0.54
C MET A 85 -1.62 16.29 -1.58
N MET A 86 -1.09 16.49 -2.79
CA MET A 86 -1.09 15.45 -3.81
C MET A 86 0.15 14.56 -3.66
N LYS A 87 -0.07 13.25 -3.73
CA LYS A 87 0.98 12.24 -3.81
C LYS A 87 0.72 11.30 -4.98
N SER A 88 1.80 10.82 -5.59
CA SER A 88 1.72 9.83 -6.65
C SER A 88 2.76 8.74 -6.43
N ILE A 89 2.45 7.55 -6.93
CA ILE A 89 3.38 6.42 -7.01
C ILE A 89 3.37 5.85 -8.42
N ILE A 90 4.44 5.13 -8.76
CA ILE A 90 4.60 4.44 -10.03
C ILE A 90 4.40 2.93 -9.86
N GLN A 91 3.96 2.25 -10.93
CA GLN A 91 3.73 0.80 -10.92
C GLN A 91 4.96 -0.02 -10.47
N THR A 92 6.18 0.40 -10.82
CA THR A 92 7.43 -0.31 -10.47
C THR A 92 7.61 -0.47 -8.95
N ASP A 93 7.23 0.55 -8.16
CA ASP A 93 7.27 0.49 -6.69
C ASP A 93 6.34 -0.59 -6.13
N VAL A 94 5.18 -0.75 -6.78
CA VAL A 94 4.17 -1.73 -6.41
C VAL A 94 4.67 -3.14 -6.67
N ASP A 95 5.29 -3.35 -7.83
CA ASP A 95 5.83 -4.65 -8.24
C ASP A 95 6.97 -5.09 -7.31
N GLN A 96 7.81 -4.15 -6.87
CA GLN A 96 8.89 -4.43 -5.92
C GLN A 96 8.36 -4.93 -4.56
N ILE A 97 7.31 -4.32 -4.01
CA ILE A 97 6.68 -4.76 -2.75
C ILE A 97 6.12 -6.18 -2.90
N ILE A 98 5.45 -6.47 -4.01
CA ILE A 98 4.91 -7.81 -4.27
C ILE A 98 6.04 -8.85 -4.32
N LYS A 99 7.16 -8.51 -4.96
CA LYS A 99 8.34 -9.38 -5.06
C LYS A 99 8.97 -9.64 -3.70
N GLU A 100 9.11 -8.62 -2.86
CA GLU A 100 9.64 -8.74 -1.49
C GLU A 100 8.74 -9.61 -0.61
N ALA A 101 7.42 -9.38 -0.66
CA ALA A 101 6.44 -10.18 0.07
C ALA A 101 6.45 -11.65 -0.41
N ALA A 102 6.59 -11.89 -1.72
CA ALA A 102 6.73 -13.23 -2.28
C ALA A 102 8.00 -13.93 -1.75
N ALA A 103 9.14 -13.24 -1.76
CA ALA A 103 10.39 -13.80 -1.23
C ALA A 103 10.29 -14.13 0.27
N ALA A 104 9.62 -13.28 1.05
CA ALA A 104 9.38 -13.51 2.47
C ALA A 104 8.48 -14.72 2.74
N VAL A 105 7.42 -14.91 1.95
CA VAL A 105 6.56 -16.10 1.99
C VAL A 105 7.36 -17.35 1.62
N ASP A 106 8.12 -17.32 0.53
CA ASP A 106 8.91 -18.47 0.09
C ASP A 106 9.96 -18.89 1.14
N LYS A 107 10.57 -17.91 1.83
CA LYS A 107 11.50 -18.18 2.94
C LYS A 107 10.80 -18.82 4.15
N LYS A 108 9.54 -18.49 4.42
CA LYS A 108 8.75 -19.13 5.49
C LYS A 108 8.36 -20.56 5.12
N LEU A 109 8.04 -20.81 3.85
CA LEU A 109 7.66 -22.15 3.37
C LEU A 109 8.84 -23.13 3.35
N LYS A 110 10.04 -22.68 2.98
CA LYS A 110 11.26 -23.52 2.99
C LYS A 110 11.76 -23.90 4.39
N LYS A 111 11.23 -23.27 5.45
CA LYS A 111 11.59 -23.54 6.85
C LYS A 111 10.61 -24.51 7.54
N LYS A 112 9.58 -24.96 6.83
CA LYS A 112 8.65 -26.01 7.28
C LYS A 112 9.00 -27.31 6.58
#